data_AF-A0A5N5EVJ6-F1
#
_entry.id   AF-A0A5N5EVJ6-F1
#
_cell.length_a   1.000
_cell.length_b   1.000
_cell.length_c   1.000
_cell.angle_alpha   90.00
_cell.angle_beta   90.00
_cell.angle_gamma   90.00
#
_symmetry.space_group_name_H-M   'P 1'
#
loop_
_entity.id
_entity.type
_entity.pdbx_description
1 polymer ?
#
loop_
_entity_poly.entity_id
_entity_poly.type
_entity_poly.pdbx_seq_one_letter_code
_entity_poly.pdbx_strand_id
1 'polypeptide(L)'
;MGAGFFHSYHLGWTRLDAATLLGDLEAEGLRPGHPVTGRTVLVSLEHPSSGARSPVTREQLLSLSGLQRLQEVGFRLWVDEGPDLLVRIRRARGGVVAVEFSVGELPPLERERAVSAIRRSVGRASVLCIGFVVDRGGATASTDWDGVVIEGSAPLDSWPDAVAVREEIADRHPQLTVMDSVTISPWKVFGSAVPSL
;
A
#
# COMPACT_ATOMS: atom_id res chain seq x y z
N MET A 1 4.94 19.16 4.77
CA MET A 1 4.02 18.01 4.78
C MET A 1 4.79 16.82 4.27
N GLY A 2 4.91 15.76 5.07
CA GLY A 2 5.72 14.59 4.72
C GLY A 2 5.00 13.69 3.72
N ALA A 3 5.77 12.87 3.02
CA ALA A 3 5.26 11.91 2.03
C ALA A 3 4.68 10.67 2.72
N GLY A 4 3.63 10.85 3.54
CA GLY A 4 2.99 9.77 4.26
C GLY A 4 2.46 8.68 3.33
N PHE A 5 2.57 7.41 3.75
CA PHE A 5 2.27 6.26 2.91
C PHE A 5 1.67 5.06 3.67
N PHE A 6 1.04 4.18 2.91
CA PHE A 6 0.72 2.80 3.30
C PHE A 6 1.27 1.88 2.22
N HIS A 7 2.15 0.93 2.57
CA HIS A 7 2.65 -0.07 1.64
C HIS A 7 2.17 -1.46 2.07
N SER A 8 1.74 -2.30 1.12
CA SER A 8 1.48 -3.72 1.35
C SER A 8 2.23 -4.58 0.35
N TYR A 9 2.68 -5.75 0.79
CA TYR A 9 3.55 -6.64 0.04
C TYR A 9 2.86 -7.97 -0.17
N HIS A 10 2.80 -8.44 -1.42
CA HIS A 10 2.00 -9.59 -1.83
C HIS A 10 2.81 -10.61 -2.62
N LEU A 11 2.70 -11.89 -2.26
CA LEU A 11 3.22 -13.00 -3.05
C LEU A 11 2.19 -13.50 -4.06
N GLY A 12 2.64 -14.02 -5.20
CA GLY A 12 1.75 -14.66 -6.17
C GLY A 12 0.72 -13.72 -6.81
N TRP A 13 0.97 -12.41 -6.79
CA TRP A 13 0.05 -11.38 -7.27
C TRP A 13 -0.43 -11.61 -8.70
N THR A 14 -1.74 -11.59 -8.89
CA THR A 14 -2.41 -11.77 -10.17
C THR A 14 -3.37 -10.64 -10.49
N ARG A 15 -3.94 -10.68 -11.70
CA ARG A 15 -5.08 -9.83 -12.06
C ARG A 15 -6.29 -10.03 -11.14
N LEU A 16 -6.52 -11.26 -10.66
CA LEU A 16 -7.62 -11.55 -9.77
C LEU A 16 -7.42 -10.86 -8.42
N ASP A 17 -6.20 -10.88 -7.89
CA ASP A 17 -5.87 -10.20 -6.62
C ASP A 17 -6.02 -8.69 -6.74
N ALA A 18 -5.58 -8.11 -7.85
CA ALA A 18 -5.83 -6.70 -8.15
C ALA A 18 -7.33 -6.37 -8.22
N ALA A 19 -8.15 -7.25 -8.79
CA ALA A 19 -9.59 -7.07 -8.88
C ALA A 19 -10.28 -7.19 -7.51
N THR A 20 -9.88 -8.17 -6.69
CA THR A 20 -10.35 -8.34 -5.32
C THR A 20 -10.01 -7.13 -4.47
N LEU A 21 -8.73 -6.71 -4.45
CA LEU A 21 -8.30 -5.54 -3.70
C LEU A 21 -9.04 -4.28 -4.13
N LEU A 22 -9.20 -4.05 -5.44
CA LEU A 22 -9.93 -2.88 -5.94
C LEU A 22 -11.40 -2.92 -5.54
N GLY A 23 -12.04 -4.09 -5.60
CA GLY A 23 -13.42 -4.25 -5.13
C GLY A 23 -13.58 -4.00 -3.63
N ASP A 24 -12.63 -4.48 -2.82
CA ASP A 24 -12.60 -4.23 -1.38
C ASP A 24 -12.41 -2.74 -1.06
N LEU A 25 -11.50 -2.06 -1.76
CA LEU A 25 -11.28 -0.62 -1.61
C LEU A 25 -12.53 0.17 -1.98
N GLU A 26 -13.23 -0.20 -3.04
CA GLU A 26 -14.48 0.44 -3.45
C GLU A 26 -15.62 0.23 -2.47
N ALA A 27 -15.71 -0.97 -1.88
CA ALA A 27 -16.66 -1.27 -0.81
C ALA A 27 -16.40 -0.41 0.44
N GLU A 28 -15.15 0.00 0.66
CA GLU A 28 -14.73 0.95 1.70
C GLU A 28 -14.81 2.42 1.25
N GLY A 29 -15.29 2.70 0.05
CA GLY A 29 -15.50 4.05 -0.48
C GLY A 29 -14.33 4.63 -1.29
N LEU A 30 -13.23 3.89 -1.48
CA LEU A 30 -12.09 4.34 -2.29
C LEU A 30 -12.24 3.88 -3.74
N ARG A 31 -12.57 4.81 -4.64
CA ARG A 31 -12.98 4.48 -6.02
C ARG A 31 -11.98 4.94 -7.07
N PRO A 32 -11.69 4.16 -8.12
CA PRO A 32 -10.78 4.56 -9.20
C PRO A 32 -11.40 5.59 -10.16
N GLY A 33 -12.72 5.56 -10.30
CA GLY A 33 -13.45 6.53 -11.12
C GLY A 33 -13.71 7.82 -10.36
N HIS A 34 -13.38 8.96 -10.95
CA HIS A 34 -13.69 10.26 -10.38
C HIS A 34 -15.21 10.40 -10.15
N PRO A 35 -15.69 10.81 -8.97
CA PRO A 35 -17.11 10.78 -8.63
C PRO A 35 -18.02 11.58 -9.57
N VAL A 36 -17.57 12.76 -10.02
CA VAL A 36 -18.32 13.60 -10.98
C VAL A 36 -18.23 13.08 -12.43
N THR A 37 -17.03 12.75 -12.91
CA THR A 37 -16.83 12.46 -14.35
C THR A 37 -16.90 10.98 -14.69
N GLY A 38 -16.88 10.10 -13.69
CA GLY A 38 -16.77 8.65 -13.83
C GLY A 38 -15.44 8.16 -14.41
N ARG A 39 -14.49 9.06 -14.69
CA ARG A 39 -13.26 8.72 -15.41
C ARG A 39 -12.22 8.11 -14.48
N THR A 40 -11.69 6.96 -14.88
CA THR A 40 -10.49 6.37 -14.30
C THR A 40 -9.26 6.82 -15.09
N VAL A 41 -8.18 7.15 -14.40
CA VAL A 41 -6.95 7.64 -15.03
C VAL A 41 -5.71 6.89 -14.55
N LEU A 42 -4.86 6.50 -15.50
CA LEU A 42 -3.47 6.13 -15.21
C LEU A 42 -2.63 7.39 -15.03
N VAL A 43 -1.67 7.33 -14.12
CA VAL A 43 -0.74 8.42 -13.81
C VAL A 43 0.65 7.99 -14.24
N SER A 44 1.37 8.87 -14.95
CA SER A 44 2.79 8.66 -15.21
C SER A 44 3.59 8.70 -13.91
N LEU A 45 4.35 7.65 -13.63
CA LEU A 45 5.14 7.51 -12.41
C LEU A 45 6.53 8.16 -12.50
N GLU A 46 7.02 8.43 -13.71
CA GLU A 46 8.28 9.16 -13.92
C GLU A 46 8.13 10.64 -13.53
N HIS A 47 6.93 11.19 -13.70
CA HIS A 47 6.63 12.58 -13.38
C HIS A 47 5.21 12.68 -12.79
N PRO A 48 4.97 12.19 -11.56
CA PRO A 48 3.63 12.15 -10.98
C PRO A 48 3.04 13.56 -10.77
N SER A 49 3.91 14.57 -10.61
CA SER A 49 3.57 16.00 -10.56
C SER A 49 3.30 16.64 -11.93
N SER A 50 3.76 16.03 -13.04
CA SER A 50 3.48 16.56 -14.39
C SER A 50 2.01 16.43 -14.79
N GLY A 51 1.24 15.62 -14.07
CA GLY A 51 -0.18 15.44 -14.33
C GLY A 51 -0.50 14.68 -15.62
N ALA A 52 0.48 14.03 -16.26
CA ALA A 52 0.23 13.17 -17.41
C ALA A 52 -0.73 12.04 -17.02
N ARG A 53 -1.98 12.16 -17.48
CA ARG A 53 -3.10 11.29 -17.14
C ARG A 53 -3.67 10.68 -18.40
N SER A 54 -3.73 9.35 -18.46
CA SER A 54 -4.34 8.62 -19.56
C SER A 54 -5.66 8.01 -19.10
N PRO A 55 -6.81 8.37 -19.70
CA PRO A 55 -8.08 7.78 -19.32
C PRO A 55 -8.11 6.31 -19.72
N VAL A 56 -8.63 5.46 -18.84
CA VAL A 56 -8.76 4.02 -19.05
C VAL A 56 -10.10 3.52 -18.53
N THR A 57 -10.57 2.38 -19.06
CA THR A 57 -11.69 1.67 -18.44
C THR A 57 -11.24 0.93 -17.19
N ARG A 58 -12.20 0.50 -16.37
CA ARG A 58 -11.93 -0.36 -15.21
C ARG A 58 -11.23 -1.66 -15.63
N GLU A 59 -11.68 -2.29 -16.71
CA GLU A 59 -11.14 -3.55 -17.21
C GLU A 59 -9.69 -3.39 -17.67
N GLN A 60 -9.38 -2.26 -18.31
CA GLN A 60 -8.03 -1.90 -18.70
C GLN A 60 -7.14 -1.68 -17.47
N LEU A 61 -7.61 -0.92 -16.48
CA LEU A 61 -6.89 -0.75 -15.20
C LEU A 61 -6.59 -2.11 -14.57
N LEU A 62 -7.59 -2.98 -14.41
CA LEU A 62 -7.42 -4.31 -13.83
C LEU A 62 -6.44 -5.17 -14.63
N SER A 63 -6.50 -5.12 -15.96
CA SER A 63 -5.56 -5.85 -16.81
C SER A 63 -4.11 -5.41 -16.60
N LEU A 64 -3.88 -4.12 -16.37
CA LEU A 64 -2.55 -3.56 -16.15
C LEU A 64 -2.07 -3.80 -14.70
N SER A 65 -2.96 -3.70 -13.72
CA SER A 65 -2.68 -3.92 -12.29
C SER A 65 -2.26 -5.35 -11.94
N GLY A 66 -2.54 -6.33 -12.80
CA GLY A 66 -1.98 -7.67 -12.67
C GLY A 66 -0.50 -7.79 -13.04
N LEU A 67 0.13 -6.69 -13.52
CA LEU A 67 1.56 -6.58 -13.86
C LEU A 67 2.09 -7.67 -14.80
N GLN A 68 1.25 -8.29 -15.63
CA GLN A 68 1.68 -9.36 -16.54
C GLN A 68 2.71 -8.90 -17.58
N ARG A 69 2.60 -7.65 -18.02
CA ARG A 69 3.46 -7.05 -19.07
C ARG A 69 4.22 -5.81 -18.61
N LEU A 70 3.88 -5.28 -17.43
CA LEU A 70 4.45 -4.06 -16.87
C LEU A 70 5.24 -4.37 -15.61
N GLN A 71 6.25 -3.55 -15.34
CA GLN A 71 6.93 -3.56 -14.04
C GLN A 71 6.12 -2.83 -12.98
N GLU A 72 5.32 -1.84 -13.39
CA GLU A 72 4.50 -1.04 -12.50
C GLU A 72 3.33 -0.36 -13.20
N VAL A 73 2.35 0.06 -12.41
CA VAL A 73 1.23 0.90 -12.85
C VAL A 73 0.87 1.90 -11.75
N GLY A 74 0.58 3.14 -12.15
CA GLY A 74 0.12 4.21 -11.28
C GLY A 74 -1.30 4.65 -11.62
N PHE A 75 -2.16 4.88 -10.63
CA PHE A 75 -3.52 5.42 -10.81
C PHE A 75 -3.98 6.17 -9.55
N ARG A 76 -5.14 6.83 -9.61
CA ARG A 76 -5.72 7.53 -8.44
C ARG A 76 -6.93 6.80 -7.88
N LEU A 77 -7.10 6.89 -6.56
CA LEU A 77 -8.35 6.54 -5.87
C LEU A 77 -8.95 7.79 -5.23
N TRP A 78 -10.26 7.91 -5.34
CA TRP A 78 -11.07 9.02 -4.86
C TRP A 78 -11.86 8.58 -3.63
N VAL A 79 -11.87 9.40 -2.59
CA VAL A 79 -12.74 9.22 -1.42
C VAL A 79 -14.14 9.78 -1.71
N ASP A 80 -14.19 10.96 -2.33
CA ASP A 80 -15.37 11.71 -2.75
C ASP A 80 -14.93 12.72 -3.85
N GLU A 81 -15.68 13.80 -4.09
CA GLU A 81 -15.30 14.89 -5.02
C GLU A 81 -14.04 15.67 -4.58
N GLY A 82 -13.53 15.37 -3.39
CA GLY A 82 -12.37 16.01 -2.77
C GLY A 82 -11.03 15.33 -3.13
N PRO A 83 -10.11 15.23 -2.16
CA PRO A 83 -8.75 14.80 -2.43
C PRO A 83 -8.68 13.33 -2.88
N ASP A 84 -7.76 13.07 -3.81
CA ASP A 84 -7.42 11.74 -4.30
C ASP A 84 -6.10 11.25 -3.69
N LEU A 85 -5.88 9.94 -3.75
CA LEU A 85 -4.62 9.33 -3.34
C LEU A 85 -3.99 8.60 -4.53
N LEU A 86 -2.67 8.73 -4.66
CA LEU A 86 -1.90 7.99 -5.65
C LEU A 86 -1.75 6.55 -5.18
N VAL A 87 -2.04 5.61 -6.08
CA VAL A 87 -1.73 4.20 -5.92
C VAL A 87 -0.67 3.82 -6.94
N ARG A 88 0.38 3.15 -6.48
CA ARG A 88 1.37 2.48 -7.33
C ARG A 88 1.37 1.00 -7.02
N ILE A 89 1.20 0.17 -8.04
CA ILE A 89 1.39 -1.27 -7.95
C ILE A 89 2.66 -1.56 -8.74
N ARG A 90 3.69 -2.12 -8.09
CA ARG A 90 4.97 -2.42 -8.74
C ARG A 90 5.49 -3.79 -8.36
N ARG A 91 6.27 -4.39 -9.26
CA ARG A 91 7.10 -5.55 -8.95
C ARG A 91 8.19 -5.12 -7.98
N ALA A 92 8.32 -5.85 -6.88
CA ALA A 92 9.38 -5.74 -5.91
C ALA A 92 10.34 -6.94 -6.06
N ARG A 93 11.27 -7.10 -5.12
CA ARG A 93 12.26 -8.19 -5.12
C ARG A 93 11.59 -9.55 -4.84
N GLY A 94 12.25 -10.63 -5.24
CA GLY A 94 11.82 -11.99 -4.89
C GLY A 94 10.45 -12.41 -5.44
N GLY A 95 9.97 -11.79 -6.52
CA GLY A 95 8.64 -12.08 -7.09
C GLY A 95 7.47 -11.50 -6.28
N VAL A 96 7.75 -10.63 -5.31
CA VAL A 96 6.75 -9.89 -4.53
C VAL A 96 6.22 -8.72 -5.35
N VAL A 97 4.97 -8.33 -5.12
CA VAL A 97 4.39 -7.07 -5.61
C VAL A 97 4.14 -6.15 -4.42
N ALA A 98 4.58 -4.90 -4.54
CA ALA A 98 4.26 -3.84 -3.60
C ALA A 98 3.06 -3.03 -4.13
N VAL A 99 2.05 -2.85 -3.28
CA VAL A 99 0.95 -1.92 -3.49
C VAL A 99 1.15 -0.75 -2.53
N GLU A 100 1.42 0.41 -3.10
CA GLU A 100 1.82 1.62 -2.40
C GLU A 100 0.73 2.68 -2.53
N PHE A 101 0.31 3.24 -1.40
CA PHE A 101 -0.69 4.30 -1.32
C PHE A 101 -0.04 5.55 -0.75
N SER A 102 -0.07 6.66 -1.48
CA SER A 102 0.38 7.96 -1.00
C SER A 102 -0.76 8.65 -0.26
N VAL A 103 -0.65 8.78 1.06
CA VAL A 103 -1.69 9.35 1.94
C VAL A 103 -1.29 10.68 2.56
N GLY A 104 -0.05 11.12 2.38
CA GLY A 104 0.48 12.34 2.99
C GLY A 104 -0.13 13.65 2.47
N GLU A 105 -0.72 13.63 1.27
CA GLU A 105 -1.40 14.78 0.66
C GLU A 105 -2.86 14.92 1.15
N LEU A 106 -3.41 13.90 1.82
CA LEU A 106 -4.76 13.94 2.36
C LEU A 106 -4.81 14.79 3.64
N PRO A 107 -5.89 15.58 3.86
CA PRO A 107 -6.09 16.21 5.15
C PRO A 107 -6.24 15.16 6.27
N PRO A 108 -5.98 15.53 7.55
CA PRO A 108 -5.80 14.55 8.62
C PRO A 108 -6.97 13.56 8.81
N LEU A 109 -8.21 14.04 8.69
CA LEU A 109 -9.39 13.19 8.89
C LEU A 109 -9.56 12.19 7.74
N GLU A 110 -9.42 12.66 6.51
CA GLU A 110 -9.48 11.87 5.27
C GLU A 110 -8.33 10.86 5.24
N ARG A 111 -7.14 11.25 5.71
CA ARG A 111 -5.98 10.37 5.83
C ARG A 111 -6.28 9.18 6.76
N GLU A 112 -6.84 9.41 7.95
CA GLU A 112 -7.19 8.30 8.85
C GLU A 112 -8.27 7.40 8.26
N ARG A 113 -9.26 7.97 7.58
CA ARG A 113 -10.31 7.19 6.89
C ARG A 113 -9.71 6.33 5.78
N ALA A 114 -8.85 6.90 4.94
CA ALA A 114 -8.18 6.19 3.86
C ALA A 114 -7.27 5.09 4.38
N VAL A 115 -6.40 5.37 5.37
CA VAL A 115 -5.53 4.38 6.01
C VAL A 115 -6.35 3.24 6.61
N SER A 116 -7.47 3.55 7.28
CA SER A 116 -8.36 2.54 7.85
C SER A 116 -9.03 1.67 6.78
N ALA A 117 -9.51 2.28 5.70
CA ALA A 117 -10.11 1.58 4.56
C ALA A 117 -9.10 0.65 3.85
N ILE A 118 -7.89 1.16 3.58
CA ILE A 118 -6.79 0.39 2.99
C ILE A 118 -6.43 -0.79 3.89
N ARG A 119 -6.27 -0.56 5.19
CA ARG A 119 -5.92 -1.61 6.15
C ARG A 119 -6.96 -2.72 6.21
N ARG A 120 -8.26 -2.38 6.23
CA ARG A 120 -9.35 -3.37 6.19
C ARG A 120 -9.35 -4.16 4.87
N SER A 121 -9.12 -3.48 3.75
CA SER A 121 -9.06 -4.11 2.42
C SER A 121 -7.87 -5.08 2.30
N VAL A 122 -6.68 -4.67 2.75
CA VAL A 122 -5.49 -5.53 2.78
C VAL A 122 -5.66 -6.71 3.74
N GLY A 123 -6.32 -6.50 4.90
CA GLY A 123 -6.63 -7.57 5.84
C GLY A 123 -7.57 -8.63 5.27
N ARG A 124 -8.52 -8.25 4.41
CA ARG A 124 -9.40 -9.21 3.71
C ARG A 124 -8.68 -9.96 2.59
N ALA A 125 -7.74 -9.33 1.92
CA ALA A 125 -6.86 -9.95 0.92
C ALA A 125 -5.66 -10.74 1.53
N SER A 126 -5.67 -10.99 2.85
CA SER A 126 -4.50 -11.35 3.66
C SER A 126 -3.77 -12.63 3.29
N VAL A 127 -4.40 -13.58 2.60
CA VAL A 127 -3.77 -14.90 2.30
C VAL A 127 -2.44 -14.75 1.55
N LEU A 128 -2.30 -13.71 0.71
CA LEU A 128 -1.09 -13.45 -0.07
C LEU A 128 -0.28 -12.27 0.44
N CYS A 129 -0.82 -11.48 1.37
CA CYS A 129 -0.13 -10.33 1.94
C CYS A 129 0.90 -10.78 2.98
N ILE A 130 2.18 -10.61 2.66
CA ILE A 130 3.29 -11.03 3.52
C ILE A 130 3.74 -9.95 4.51
N GLY A 131 3.23 -8.73 4.37
CA GLY A 131 3.54 -7.65 5.27
C GLY A 131 3.01 -6.31 4.79
N PHE A 132 3.00 -5.34 5.68
CA PHE A 132 2.59 -3.97 5.38
C PHE A 132 3.32 -2.97 6.26
N VAL A 133 3.34 -1.71 5.81
CA VAL A 133 3.93 -0.59 6.53
C VAL A 133 2.96 0.58 6.47
N VAL A 134 2.77 1.26 7.60
CA VAL A 134 1.97 2.47 7.70
C VAL A 134 2.82 3.57 8.32
N ASP A 135 3.01 4.66 7.58
CA ASP A 135 3.67 5.86 8.07
C ASP A 135 2.92 7.09 7.57
N ARG A 136 1.98 7.58 8.37
CA ARG A 136 1.14 8.74 8.04
C ARG A 136 1.94 10.03 7.96
N GLY A 137 3.05 10.11 8.69
CA GLY A 137 3.92 11.29 8.76
C GLY A 137 4.94 11.34 7.64
N GLY A 138 5.28 10.18 7.05
CA GLY A 138 6.33 10.02 6.06
C GLY A 138 7.74 10.15 6.65
N ALA A 139 7.90 9.93 7.96
CA ALA A 139 9.20 10.02 8.65
C ALA A 139 10.22 8.98 8.13
N THR A 140 9.71 7.88 7.59
CA THR A 140 10.47 6.72 7.13
C THR A 140 10.40 6.54 5.61
N ALA A 141 10.01 7.57 4.85
CA ALA A 141 9.83 7.49 3.40
C ALA A 141 11.10 7.14 2.62
N SER A 142 12.29 7.40 3.18
CA SER A 142 13.59 7.03 2.60
C SER A 142 14.05 5.61 2.94
N THR A 143 13.33 4.88 3.78
CA THR A 143 13.69 3.53 4.22
C THR A 143 13.50 2.52 3.08
N ASP A 144 14.44 1.58 2.92
CA ASP A 144 14.30 0.45 2.01
C ASP A 144 13.30 -0.58 2.57
N TRP A 145 12.01 -0.27 2.45
CA TRP A 145 10.94 -1.14 2.95
C TRP A 145 10.88 -2.50 2.25
N ASP A 146 11.36 -2.62 1.02
CA ASP A 146 11.51 -3.92 0.34
C ASP A 146 12.53 -4.78 1.08
N GLY A 147 13.68 -4.21 1.46
CA GLY A 147 14.69 -4.89 2.27
C GLY A 147 14.22 -5.25 3.68
N VAL A 148 13.37 -4.41 4.30
CA VAL A 148 12.80 -4.70 5.63
C VAL A 148 11.77 -5.82 5.56
N VAL A 149 10.76 -5.70 4.69
CA VAL A 149 9.58 -6.57 4.70
C VAL A 149 9.82 -7.90 3.98
N ILE A 150 10.60 -7.90 2.90
CA ILE A 150 10.82 -9.09 2.06
C ILE A 150 12.04 -9.88 2.57
N GLU A 151 13.14 -9.19 2.86
CA GLU A 151 14.42 -9.83 3.18
C GLU A 151 14.70 -9.88 4.68
N GLY A 152 14.21 -8.91 5.46
CA GLY A 152 14.52 -8.74 6.88
C GLY A 152 15.93 -8.22 7.12
N SER A 153 16.52 -7.51 6.15
CA SER A 153 17.96 -7.17 6.11
C SER A 153 18.24 -5.68 6.26
N ALA A 154 17.33 -4.81 5.82
CA ALA A 154 17.55 -3.37 5.80
C ALA A 154 17.33 -2.74 7.20
N PRO A 155 18.21 -1.83 7.66
CA PRO A 155 18.06 -1.19 8.96
C PRO A 155 16.93 -0.15 8.97
N LEU A 156 16.39 0.10 10.15
CA LEU A 156 15.43 1.17 10.44
C LEU A 156 16.12 2.30 11.19
N ASP A 157 16.26 3.46 10.55
CA ASP A 157 16.77 4.69 11.19
C ASP A 157 15.68 5.42 12.01
N SER A 158 14.41 5.13 11.73
CA SER A 158 13.24 5.69 12.39
C SER A 158 12.08 4.70 12.31
N TRP A 159 11.11 4.83 13.22
CA TRP A 159 9.97 3.94 13.28
C TRP A 159 8.76 4.49 12.52
N PRO A 160 8.08 3.66 11.71
CA PRO A 160 6.79 4.02 11.14
C PRO A 160 5.71 3.93 12.24
N ASP A 161 4.47 4.31 11.92
CA ASP A 161 3.35 4.14 12.84
C ASP A 161 3.11 2.64 13.13
N ALA A 162 3.22 1.81 12.09
CA ALA A 162 3.16 0.37 12.19
C ALA A 162 3.93 -0.32 11.07
N VAL A 163 4.56 -1.45 11.38
CA VAL A 163 5.10 -2.40 10.39
C VAL A 163 4.68 -3.82 10.77
N ALA A 164 4.17 -4.56 9.80
CA ALA A 164 3.81 -5.96 9.93
C ALA A 164 4.68 -6.78 8.98
N VAL A 165 5.30 -7.83 9.51
CA VAL A 165 6.11 -8.79 8.74
C VAL A 165 5.77 -10.21 9.17
N ARG A 166 6.12 -11.21 8.34
CA ARG A 166 6.02 -12.62 8.75
C ARG A 166 6.98 -12.91 9.90
N GLU A 167 6.63 -13.90 10.71
CA GLU A 167 7.43 -14.33 11.86
C GLU A 167 8.89 -14.61 11.48
N GLU A 168 9.13 -15.35 10.40
CA GLU A 168 10.49 -15.65 9.91
C GLU A 168 11.30 -14.40 9.47
N ILE A 169 10.64 -13.30 9.14
CA ILE A 169 11.30 -12.01 8.82
C ILE A 169 11.63 -11.29 10.13
N ALA A 170 10.67 -11.23 11.06
CA ALA A 170 10.85 -10.62 12.37
C ALA A 170 12.01 -11.25 13.14
N ASP A 171 12.10 -12.58 13.13
CA ASP A 171 13.13 -13.33 13.88
C ASP A 171 14.54 -13.16 13.29
N ARG A 172 14.67 -12.80 12.01
CA ARG A 172 15.95 -12.54 11.36
C ARG A 172 16.39 -11.08 11.44
N HIS A 173 15.45 -10.16 11.58
CA HIS A 173 15.74 -8.73 11.55
C HIS A 173 16.26 -8.24 12.92
N PRO A 174 17.49 -7.70 13.01
CA PRO A 174 18.14 -7.38 14.29
C PRO A 174 17.34 -6.46 15.22
N GLN A 175 16.63 -5.48 14.65
CA GLN A 175 15.82 -4.53 15.43
C GLN A 175 14.40 -5.04 15.74
N LEU A 176 13.83 -5.94 14.93
CA LEU A 176 12.46 -6.45 15.15
C LEU A 176 12.47 -7.55 16.21
N THR A 177 13.49 -8.41 16.22
CA THR A 177 13.58 -9.54 17.15
C THR A 177 13.67 -9.14 18.63
N VAL A 178 14.09 -7.91 18.92
CA VAL A 178 14.23 -7.38 20.30
C VAL A 178 13.08 -6.46 20.71
N MET A 179 12.12 -6.23 19.81
CA MET A 179 11.01 -5.32 20.07
C MET A 179 9.72 -6.07 20.42
N ASP A 180 8.90 -5.44 21.24
CA ASP A 180 7.55 -5.93 21.51
C ASP A 180 6.72 -5.92 20.23
N SER A 181 5.95 -6.99 20.05
CA SER A 181 5.08 -7.17 18.89
C SER A 181 3.76 -7.79 19.30
N VAL A 182 2.73 -7.56 18.47
CA VAL A 182 1.46 -8.26 18.57
C VAL A 182 1.34 -9.24 17.41
N THR A 183 1.06 -10.50 17.73
CA THR A 183 0.81 -11.54 16.73
C THR A 183 -0.60 -11.39 16.18
N ILE A 184 -0.69 -11.11 14.88
CA ILE A 184 -1.93 -11.09 14.10
C ILE A 184 -1.68 -11.98 12.90
N SER A 185 -1.98 -13.28 13.03
CA SER A 185 -1.68 -14.28 11.99
C SER A 185 -2.10 -13.79 10.59
N PRO A 186 -1.18 -13.80 9.60
CA PRO A 186 0.14 -14.45 9.59
C PRO A 186 1.32 -13.54 10.01
N TRP A 187 1.08 -12.37 10.59
CA TRP A 187 2.09 -11.34 10.87
C TRP A 187 2.44 -11.20 12.36
N LYS A 188 3.69 -10.76 12.60
CA LYS A 188 4.07 -10.00 13.79
C LYS A 188 3.99 -8.51 13.46
N VAL A 189 3.29 -7.74 14.27
CA VAL A 189 3.06 -6.30 14.06
C VAL A 189 3.78 -5.50 15.14
N PHE A 190 4.53 -4.49 14.71
CA PHE A 190 5.35 -3.60 15.52
C PHE A 190 4.89 -2.15 15.32
N GLY A 191 5.13 -1.28 16.32
CA GLY A 191 4.84 0.15 16.24
C GLY A 191 3.77 0.64 17.23
N SER A 192 3.54 1.96 17.25
CA SER A 192 2.65 2.62 18.20
C SER A 192 1.17 2.60 17.79
N ALA A 193 0.88 2.36 16.50
CA ALA A 193 -0.46 2.24 15.96
C ALA A 193 -0.93 0.78 15.83
N VAL A 194 -0.29 -0.14 16.54
CA VAL A 194 -0.78 -1.51 16.71
C VAL A 194 -2.16 -1.42 17.38
N PRO A 195 -3.22 -1.98 16.80
CA PRO A 195 -4.53 -1.92 17.44
C PRO A 195 -4.49 -2.78 18.68
N SER A 196 -5.01 -2.23 19.77
CA SER A 196 -5.79 -3.04 20.71
C SER A 196 -6.83 -3.78 19.87
N LEU A 197 -6.76 -5.12 19.86
CA LEU A 197 -7.73 -6.00 19.21
C LEU A 197 -9.16 -5.69 19.63
#